data_AF-A0A9L0R7B4-F1
#
_entry.id   AF-A0A9L0R7B4-F1
#
_cell.length_a   1.000
_cell.length_b   1.000
_cell.length_c   1.000
_cell.angle_alpha   90.00
_cell.angle_beta   90.00
_cell.angle_gamma   90.00
#
_symmetry.space_group_name_H-M   'P 1'
#
loop_
_entity.id
_entity.type
_entity.pdbx_description
1 polymer ?
#
loop_
_entity_poly.entity_id
_entity_poly.type
_entity_poly.pdbx_seq_one_letter_code
_entity_poly.pdbx_strand_id
1 'polypeptide(L)'
;MGRAQGCIMHRASRIPHALGAERSVLSRILYRGGHRTRPARPGPVFKASRRENLAKGDFPRGMESLAPKRKGKKGKGKGTPVVDGLAPEDMSKEQVEEHVCRIREELDREREERNYFQLERDKIHTFWEITRRQLEEKKAELRNKDREMEEAEERHQVEIKVYKQKVKHLLYEHQNNLTEMKAEGTVVMKLAQKEHCAQEDMLRKDMRALKVELKEQELANEVVVKNLRLRHTEEITKMRSDFERQVREIEAKYDKKMKMLRDELDLRRKTEIHEVEERKNGQINMLMQRHEEAFTDIKNYYNDITLNNLALINSLKEQMEDMRKKEEHLEKEMAEVSVQNKRLADPLQKARDEMNEMQKKLGNYERDKQILVCTKARLKVTEKELKGLQWEHEVLEQRFMKVQQERDELYRKFTAAILEVQQKVGFKNLLLERKLQALNAAVEKKEVQFNEVLASSNLDPAALSLVSRKLEDVLESKNSAIKDLQYELARVCKAHNDLLRTYEAKLLAFGIPLDNVGFKPLETAVVGQTLGQGPAGLVGTPT
;
A
#
# COMPACT_ATOMS: atom_id res chain seq x y z
N MET A 1 27.09 43.73 54.33
CA MET A 1 25.75 44.38 54.33
C MET A 1 25.45 44.92 52.94
N GLY A 2 24.20 45.31 52.66
CA GLY A 2 23.78 45.87 51.36
C GLY A 2 23.04 44.85 50.49
N ARG A 3 21.72 45.01 50.34
CA ARG A 3 20.92 44.33 49.32
C ARG A 3 20.78 45.25 48.12
N ALA A 4 20.82 44.70 46.91
CA ALA A 4 20.34 45.36 45.70
C ALA A 4 19.48 44.36 44.92
N GLN A 5 18.26 44.73 44.57
CA GLN A 5 17.32 43.87 43.84
C GLN A 5 17.41 44.17 42.33
N GLY A 6 17.39 43.13 41.50
CA GLY A 6 17.37 43.25 40.04
C GLY A 6 16.38 42.27 39.44
N CYS A 7 15.13 42.70 39.26
CA CYS A 7 14.09 41.86 38.67
C CYS A 7 14.29 41.72 37.15
N ILE A 8 14.47 40.50 36.66
CA ILE A 8 14.40 40.18 35.22
C ILE A 8 13.10 39.42 34.95
N MET A 9 12.22 40.05 34.16
CA MET A 9 10.84 39.61 33.92
C MET A 9 10.79 38.39 32.99
N HIS A 10 10.48 37.20 33.51
CA HIS A 10 10.09 36.05 32.69
C HIS A 10 8.65 36.22 32.17
N ARG A 11 8.52 36.88 31.01
CA ARG A 11 7.24 37.20 30.37
C ARG A 11 6.68 36.00 29.59
N ALA A 12 6.07 35.04 30.31
CA ALA A 12 5.42 33.89 29.70
C ALA A 12 4.11 34.29 28.97
N SER A 13 4.20 34.48 27.65
CA SER A 13 3.06 34.85 26.80
C SER A 13 2.04 33.71 26.66
N ARG A 14 1.00 33.70 27.50
CA ARG A 14 -0.24 32.96 27.20
C ARG A 14 -1.06 33.75 26.17
N ILE A 15 -1.14 33.24 24.94
CA ILE A 15 -2.09 33.73 23.93
C ILE A 15 -3.38 32.91 24.03
N PRO A 16 -4.56 33.51 24.30
CA PRO A 16 -5.82 32.79 24.31
C PRO A 16 -6.38 32.65 22.88
N HIS A 17 -6.38 31.44 22.33
CA HIS A 17 -7.12 31.15 21.09
C HIS A 17 -8.50 30.57 21.42
N ALA A 18 -9.50 31.43 21.33
CA ALA A 18 -10.89 31.04 21.15
C ALA A 18 -11.46 31.87 19.99
N LEU A 19 -11.86 31.21 18.90
CA LEU A 19 -13.04 31.48 18.06
C LEU A 19 -12.97 30.73 16.72
N GLY A 20 -14.08 30.08 16.38
CA GLY A 20 -14.64 30.02 15.01
C GLY A 20 -13.85 29.37 13.87
N ALA A 21 -14.15 28.09 13.60
CA ALA A 21 -14.31 27.62 12.21
C ALA A 21 -15.30 26.45 12.17
N GLU A 22 -16.40 26.61 11.44
CA GLU A 22 -17.37 25.55 11.21
C GLU A 22 -16.88 24.58 10.12
N ARG A 23 -17.25 23.30 10.22
CA ARG A 23 -17.70 22.53 9.04
C ARG A 23 -18.46 21.27 9.44
N SER A 24 -19.70 21.19 8.96
CA SER A 24 -20.50 19.97 8.96
C SER A 24 -19.86 18.92 8.05
N VAL A 25 -19.70 17.69 8.56
CA VAL A 25 -19.61 16.48 7.73
C VAL A 25 -20.46 15.39 8.38
N LEU A 26 -21.23 14.71 7.53
CA LEU A 26 -22.21 13.67 7.85
C LEU A 26 -21.58 12.39 8.43
N SER A 27 -22.46 11.45 8.83
CA SER A 27 -22.16 10.02 9.07
C SER A 27 -21.51 9.62 10.41
N ARG A 28 -22.27 9.77 11.52
CA ARG A 28 -22.24 8.81 12.64
C ARG A 28 -23.65 8.49 13.16
N ILE A 29 -24.33 7.59 12.46
CA ILE A 29 -25.46 6.79 12.97
C ILE A 29 -25.02 5.32 12.90
N LEU A 30 -25.65 4.45 13.70
CA LEU A 30 -25.33 3.03 13.91
C LEU A 30 -24.06 2.76 14.73
N TYR A 31 -24.22 2.56 16.04
CA TYR A 31 -23.78 1.33 16.73
C TYR A 31 -24.33 1.26 18.19
N ARG A 32 -25.66 1.15 18.33
CA ARG A 32 -26.31 0.76 19.59
C ARG A 32 -27.60 0.01 19.28
N GLY A 33 -27.60 -1.32 19.46
CA GLY A 33 -28.71 -2.17 19.01
C GLY A 33 -28.40 -3.67 19.06
N GLY A 34 -27.94 -4.17 20.21
CA GLY A 34 -27.58 -5.58 20.40
C GLY A 34 -28.78 -6.53 20.50
N HIS A 35 -29.59 -6.64 19.43
CA HIS A 35 -30.70 -7.59 19.37
C HIS A 35 -30.22 -8.96 18.86
N ARG A 36 -30.50 -10.02 19.64
CA ARG A 36 -30.27 -11.42 19.24
C ARG A 36 -31.29 -11.85 18.18
N THR A 37 -30.96 -11.73 16.91
CA THR A 37 -31.71 -12.38 15.83
C THR A 37 -31.40 -13.89 15.83
N ARG A 38 -32.37 -14.71 16.26
CA ARG A 38 -32.35 -16.15 15.99
C ARG A 38 -32.48 -16.37 14.47
N PRO A 39 -31.84 -17.40 13.88
CA PRO A 39 -32.24 -17.86 12.55
C PRO A 39 -33.70 -18.33 12.61
N ALA A 40 -34.53 -17.80 11.72
CA ALA A 40 -35.92 -18.23 11.61
C ALA A 40 -35.98 -19.64 11.04
N ARG A 41 -36.85 -20.50 11.61
CA ARG A 41 -37.20 -21.77 10.95
C ARG A 41 -38.01 -21.47 9.68
N PRO A 42 -37.81 -22.20 8.57
CA PRO A 42 -38.83 -22.28 7.54
C PRO A 42 -40.09 -22.91 8.16
N GLY A 43 -41.22 -22.21 8.06
CA GLY A 43 -42.53 -22.72 8.46
C GLY A 43 -43.11 -23.71 7.43
N PRO A 44 -44.10 -24.54 7.80
CA PRO A 44 -44.69 -25.52 6.90
C PRO A 44 -45.60 -24.86 5.86
N VAL A 45 -45.44 -25.24 4.59
CA VAL A 45 -46.34 -24.81 3.50
C VAL A 45 -47.52 -25.77 3.39
N PHE A 46 -48.73 -25.22 3.60
CA PHE A 46 -50.05 -25.72 3.19
C PHE A 46 -50.31 -27.23 3.26
N LYS A 47 -50.96 -27.67 4.35
CA LYS A 47 -51.94 -28.75 4.29
C LYS A 47 -53.26 -28.21 3.71
N ALA A 48 -53.62 -28.64 2.51
CA ALA A 48 -55.00 -28.50 2.04
C ALA A 48 -55.89 -29.56 2.73
N SER A 49 -56.92 -29.07 3.43
CA SER A 49 -58.11 -29.83 3.82
C SER A 49 -58.92 -30.19 2.55
N ARG A 50 -59.87 -31.14 2.48
CA ARG A 50 -60.65 -31.81 3.54
C ARG A 50 -61.46 -32.99 2.93
N ARG A 51 -61.59 -34.12 3.65
CA ARG A 51 -62.72 -35.11 3.53
C ARG A 51 -62.93 -35.78 2.14
N GLU A 52 -63.75 -36.83 1.97
CA GLU A 52 -64.51 -37.69 2.92
C GLU A 52 -64.47 -39.16 2.41
N ASN A 53 -64.64 -40.14 3.30
CA ASN A 53 -64.89 -41.54 2.91
C ASN A 53 -66.41 -41.82 2.85
N LEU A 54 -66.94 -42.13 1.67
CA LEU A 54 -68.21 -42.85 1.47
C LEU A 54 -67.93 -43.91 0.39
N ALA A 55 -67.98 -45.22 0.68
CA ALA A 55 -69.12 -46.05 1.10
C ALA A 55 -70.01 -46.46 -0.08
N LYS A 56 -70.40 -47.74 -0.10
CA LYS A 56 -71.14 -48.38 -1.19
C LYS A 56 -72.58 -47.82 -1.28
N GLY A 57 -73.10 -47.69 -2.50
CA GLY A 57 -74.49 -47.30 -2.78
C GLY A 57 -74.95 -47.85 -4.14
N ASP A 58 -76.24 -48.18 -4.25
CA ASP A 58 -76.82 -49.00 -5.30
C ASP A 58 -77.75 -48.19 -6.24
N PHE A 59 -77.63 -48.42 -7.57
CA PHE A 59 -78.67 -48.18 -8.62
C PHE A 59 -79.23 -46.74 -8.79
N PRO A 60 -80.16 -46.44 -9.75
CA PRO A 60 -80.43 -47.00 -11.09
C PRO A 60 -80.58 -45.94 -12.23
N ARG A 61 -80.95 -46.42 -13.43
CA ARG A 61 -81.53 -45.71 -14.62
C ARG A 61 -80.53 -45.03 -15.58
N GLY A 62 -80.77 -44.97 -16.90
CA GLY A 62 -81.83 -45.65 -17.70
C GLY A 62 -82.38 -44.79 -18.87
N MET A 63 -83.08 -45.45 -19.80
CA MET A 63 -83.71 -44.89 -21.04
C MET A 63 -82.74 -44.41 -22.12
N GLU A 64 -83.04 -44.50 -23.42
CA GLU A 64 -83.86 -45.47 -24.20
C GLU A 64 -83.38 -45.36 -25.69
N SER A 65 -83.80 -46.12 -26.69
CA SER A 65 -84.98 -47.00 -26.93
C SER A 65 -84.50 -48.30 -27.66
N LEU A 66 -85.25 -49.13 -28.40
CA LEU A 66 -86.62 -49.12 -28.97
C LEU A 66 -87.11 -50.59 -29.10
N ALA A 67 -88.21 -50.85 -29.81
CA ALA A 67 -88.76 -52.18 -30.09
C ALA A 67 -89.43 -52.23 -31.49
N PRO A 68 -89.84 -53.40 -32.01
CA PRO A 68 -91.15 -54.02 -31.66
C PRO A 68 -91.04 -55.53 -31.32
N LYS A 69 -91.95 -56.22 -30.59
CA LYS A 69 -93.42 -56.45 -30.74
C LYS A 69 -93.76 -57.22 -32.05
N ARG A 70 -94.65 -58.23 -32.13
CA ARG A 70 -95.73 -58.81 -31.28
C ARG A 70 -95.82 -60.35 -31.54
N LYS A 71 -96.15 -61.22 -30.57
CA LYS A 71 -97.50 -61.72 -30.18
C LYS A 71 -98.46 -62.12 -31.33
N GLY A 72 -98.88 -63.40 -31.34
CA GLY A 72 -100.05 -63.92 -32.08
C GLY A 72 -100.61 -65.20 -31.43
N LYS A 73 -101.94 -65.40 -31.40
CA LYS A 73 -102.65 -66.59 -30.85
C LYS A 73 -104.09 -66.66 -31.40
N LYS A 74 -104.61 -67.88 -31.62
CA LYS A 74 -105.93 -68.25 -32.20
C LYS A 74 -106.09 -67.96 -33.70
N GLY A 75 -106.74 -68.91 -34.39
CA GLY A 75 -107.27 -68.80 -35.76
C GLY A 75 -107.90 -70.14 -36.16
N LYS A 76 -109.19 -70.18 -36.52
CA LYS A 76 -109.97 -71.40 -36.80
C LYS A 76 -110.82 -71.19 -38.06
N GLY A 77 -110.69 -72.09 -39.04
CA GLY A 77 -111.40 -72.09 -40.33
C GLY A 77 -110.50 -72.79 -41.36
N LYS A 78 -110.87 -73.85 -42.10
CA LYS A 78 -112.13 -74.41 -42.65
C LYS A 78 -112.44 -73.91 -44.09
N GLY A 79 -112.38 -74.87 -45.02
CA GLY A 79 -112.47 -74.78 -46.49
C GLY A 79 -111.69 -76.01 -47.02
N THR A 80 -112.17 -77.00 -47.80
CA THR A 80 -113.37 -77.23 -48.66
C THR A 80 -113.55 -76.21 -49.78
N PRO A 81 -113.88 -76.61 -51.04
CA PRO A 81 -114.37 -77.92 -51.53
C PRO A 81 -113.20 -78.82 -52.04
N VAL A 82 -113.28 -79.90 -52.84
CA VAL A 82 -113.96 -80.26 -54.13
C VAL A 82 -113.83 -81.82 -54.22
N VAL A 83 -114.80 -82.70 -54.59
CA VAL A 83 -115.83 -82.77 -55.66
C VAL A 83 -115.19 -83.03 -57.04
N ASP A 84 -114.79 -84.26 -57.36
CA ASP A 84 -115.72 -85.36 -57.69
C ASP A 84 -115.29 -86.74 -57.11
N GLY A 85 -116.14 -87.76 -57.09
CA GLY A 85 -117.53 -87.80 -57.53
C GLY A 85 -117.79 -88.61 -58.79
N LEU A 86 -117.42 -89.90 -58.83
CA LEU A 86 -118.10 -90.98 -59.56
C LEU A 86 -117.42 -92.33 -59.25
N ALA A 87 -118.18 -93.43 -59.28
CA ALA A 87 -117.59 -94.77 -59.39
C ALA A 87 -117.17 -95.01 -60.86
N PRO A 88 -116.20 -95.89 -61.16
CA PRO A 88 -115.70 -96.10 -62.53
C PRO A 88 -116.72 -96.73 -63.50
N GLU A 89 -117.94 -97.02 -63.05
CA GLU A 89 -118.89 -97.93 -63.69
C GLU A 89 -119.95 -97.23 -64.58
N ASP A 90 -120.13 -95.91 -64.48
CA ASP A 90 -121.10 -95.11 -65.27
C ASP A 90 -120.44 -94.03 -66.16
N MET A 91 -119.10 -94.00 -66.26
CA MET A 91 -118.36 -93.01 -67.07
C MET A 91 -118.15 -93.50 -68.51
N SER A 92 -118.46 -92.65 -69.50
CA SER A 92 -118.17 -92.98 -70.91
C SER A 92 -116.66 -92.92 -71.21
N LYS A 93 -116.22 -93.65 -72.23
CA LYS A 93 -114.79 -93.83 -72.56
C LYS A 93 -114.02 -92.50 -72.68
N GLU A 94 -114.61 -91.50 -73.33
CA GLU A 94 -114.00 -90.18 -73.53
C GLU A 94 -113.86 -89.41 -72.21
N GLN A 95 -114.82 -89.55 -71.29
CA GLN A 95 -114.77 -88.92 -69.96
C GLN A 95 -113.72 -89.58 -69.05
N VAL A 96 -113.50 -90.89 -69.17
CA VAL A 96 -112.41 -91.59 -68.47
C VAL A 96 -111.05 -91.15 -69.01
N GLU A 97 -110.92 -91.00 -70.33
CA GLU A 97 -109.69 -90.53 -70.97
C GLU A 97 -109.37 -89.07 -70.59
N GLU A 98 -110.35 -88.16 -70.55
CA GLU A 98 -110.15 -86.79 -70.08
C GLU A 98 -109.80 -86.74 -68.57
N HIS A 99 -110.44 -87.56 -67.73
CA HIS A 99 -110.11 -87.64 -66.30
C HIS A 99 -108.70 -88.19 -66.05
N VAL A 100 -108.23 -89.15 -66.85
CA VAL A 100 -106.83 -89.63 -66.82
C VAL A 100 -105.86 -88.54 -67.28
N CYS A 101 -106.24 -87.68 -68.24
CA CYS A 101 -105.43 -86.52 -68.62
C CYS A 101 -105.34 -85.50 -67.47
N ARG A 102 -106.45 -85.14 -66.81
CA ARG A 102 -106.43 -84.23 -65.63
C ARG A 102 -105.55 -84.77 -64.50
N ILE A 103 -105.67 -86.06 -64.15
CA ILE A 103 -104.83 -86.69 -63.12
C ILE A 103 -103.34 -86.69 -63.51
N ARG A 104 -103.00 -86.79 -64.80
CA ARG A 104 -101.61 -86.66 -65.26
C ARG A 104 -101.11 -85.22 -65.15
N GLU A 105 -101.90 -84.25 -65.59
CA GLU A 105 -101.57 -82.82 -65.44
C GLU A 105 -101.44 -82.40 -63.97
N GLU A 106 -102.28 -82.94 -63.09
CA GLU A 106 -102.18 -82.74 -61.63
C GLU A 106 -100.94 -83.41 -61.05
N LEU A 107 -100.62 -84.64 -61.46
CA LEU A 107 -99.40 -85.34 -61.03
C LEU A 107 -98.12 -84.62 -61.50
N ASP A 108 -98.11 -84.09 -62.73
CA ASP A 108 -96.97 -83.33 -63.25
C ASP A 108 -96.88 -81.93 -62.63
N ARG A 109 -98.00 -81.27 -62.33
CA ARG A 109 -98.04 -80.04 -61.52
C ARG A 109 -97.55 -80.27 -60.09
N GLU A 110 -97.94 -81.36 -59.43
CA GLU A 110 -97.38 -81.75 -58.12
C GLU A 110 -95.87 -82.05 -58.19
N ARG A 111 -95.37 -82.59 -59.31
CA ARG A 111 -93.94 -82.81 -59.53
C ARG A 111 -93.18 -81.49 -59.70
N GLU A 112 -93.72 -80.55 -60.48
CA GLU A 112 -93.18 -79.21 -60.65
C GLU A 112 -93.17 -78.42 -59.33
N GLU A 113 -94.28 -78.40 -58.59
CA GLU A 113 -94.36 -77.78 -57.27
C GLU A 113 -93.38 -78.41 -56.28
N ARG A 114 -93.29 -79.74 -56.23
CA ARG A 114 -92.33 -80.46 -55.39
C ARG A 114 -90.87 -80.11 -55.72
N ASN A 115 -90.56 -79.98 -57.02
CA ASN A 115 -89.24 -79.57 -57.50
C ASN A 115 -88.95 -78.12 -57.09
N TYR A 116 -89.89 -77.19 -57.32
CA TYR A 116 -89.79 -75.80 -56.90
C TYR A 116 -89.60 -75.65 -55.38
N PHE A 117 -90.39 -76.34 -54.55
CA PHE A 117 -90.24 -76.34 -53.10
C PHE A 117 -88.98 -77.05 -52.61
N GLN A 118 -88.37 -77.93 -53.41
CA GLN A 118 -87.05 -78.49 -53.11
C GLN A 118 -85.94 -77.48 -53.46
N LEU A 119 -85.99 -76.85 -54.62
CA LEU A 119 -85.03 -75.81 -55.02
C LEU A 119 -85.05 -74.61 -54.06
N GLU A 120 -86.22 -74.10 -53.67
CA GLU A 120 -86.31 -73.02 -52.68
C GLU A 120 -85.85 -73.46 -51.28
N ARG A 121 -86.08 -74.72 -50.88
CA ARG A 121 -85.54 -75.26 -49.61
C ARG A 121 -84.02 -75.30 -49.63
N ASP A 122 -83.42 -75.82 -50.70
CA ASP A 122 -81.97 -76.00 -50.80
C ASP A 122 -81.26 -74.63 -50.97
N LYS A 123 -81.92 -73.68 -51.63
CA LYS A 123 -81.55 -72.25 -51.69
C LYS A 123 -81.64 -71.55 -50.32
N ILE A 124 -82.71 -71.77 -49.55
CA ILE A 124 -82.82 -71.27 -48.17
C ILE A 124 -81.75 -71.92 -47.27
N HIS A 125 -81.47 -73.20 -47.45
CA HIS A 125 -80.45 -73.92 -46.69
C HIS A 125 -79.04 -73.39 -46.98
N THR A 126 -78.68 -73.22 -48.25
CA THR A 126 -77.39 -72.63 -48.65
C THR A 126 -77.25 -71.17 -48.20
N PHE A 127 -78.31 -70.34 -48.28
CA PHE A 127 -78.29 -69.00 -47.69
C PHE A 127 -78.11 -69.04 -46.16
N TRP A 128 -78.76 -69.97 -45.46
CA TRP A 128 -78.59 -70.16 -44.01
C TRP A 128 -77.16 -70.59 -43.67
N GLU A 129 -76.57 -71.55 -44.39
CA GLU A 129 -75.18 -71.97 -44.21
C GLU A 129 -74.18 -70.84 -44.47
N ILE A 130 -74.37 -70.05 -45.54
CA ILE A 130 -73.52 -68.90 -45.85
C ILE A 130 -73.62 -67.84 -44.75
N THR A 131 -74.84 -67.48 -44.34
CA THR A 131 -75.08 -66.49 -43.27
C THR A 131 -74.52 -66.97 -41.93
N ARG A 132 -74.66 -68.27 -41.63
CA ARG A 132 -74.10 -68.91 -40.44
C ARG A 132 -72.58 -68.87 -40.46
N ARG A 133 -71.95 -69.22 -41.60
CA ARG A 133 -70.49 -69.18 -41.76
C ARG A 133 -69.96 -67.77 -41.60
N GLN A 134 -70.58 -66.78 -42.25
CA GLN A 134 -70.25 -65.36 -42.08
C GLN A 134 -70.41 -64.88 -40.62
N LEU A 135 -71.43 -65.37 -39.90
CA LEU A 135 -71.60 -65.06 -38.48
C LEU A 135 -70.52 -65.73 -37.60
N GLU A 136 -70.10 -66.94 -37.93
CA GLU A 136 -69.01 -67.66 -37.24
C GLU A 136 -67.63 -67.02 -37.54
N GLU A 137 -67.40 -66.58 -38.78
CA GLU A 137 -66.25 -65.77 -39.23
C GLU A 137 -66.19 -64.43 -38.49
N LYS A 138 -67.28 -63.63 -38.48
CA LYS A 138 -67.31 -62.35 -37.76
C LYS A 138 -67.18 -62.50 -36.24
N LYS A 139 -67.65 -63.62 -35.67
CA LYS A 139 -67.36 -63.98 -34.26
C LYS A 139 -65.90 -64.38 -34.04
N ALA A 140 -65.18 -64.86 -35.05
CA ALA A 140 -63.73 -65.09 -34.96
C ALA A 140 -62.95 -63.78 -35.11
N GLU A 141 -63.31 -62.93 -36.08
CA GLU A 141 -62.72 -61.59 -36.24
C GLU A 141 -62.83 -60.73 -34.97
N LEU A 142 -64.01 -60.69 -34.33
CA LEU A 142 -64.20 -59.96 -33.08
C LEU A 142 -63.27 -60.47 -31.97
N ARG A 143 -63.24 -61.80 -31.72
CA ARG A 143 -62.34 -62.38 -30.70
C ARG A 143 -60.86 -62.14 -31.00
N ASN A 144 -60.47 -62.10 -32.27
CA ASN A 144 -59.11 -61.72 -32.66
C ASN A 144 -58.83 -60.24 -32.38
N LYS A 145 -59.81 -59.35 -32.61
CA LYS A 145 -59.68 -57.91 -32.32
C LYS A 145 -59.68 -57.60 -30.83
N ASP A 146 -60.51 -58.29 -30.04
CA ASP A 146 -60.48 -58.23 -28.58
C ASP A 146 -59.08 -58.61 -28.06
N ARG A 147 -58.52 -59.72 -28.57
CA ARG A 147 -57.14 -60.14 -28.26
C ARG A 147 -56.07 -59.15 -28.74
N GLU A 148 -56.20 -58.58 -29.94
CA GLU A 148 -55.27 -57.54 -30.43
C GLU A 148 -55.26 -56.30 -29.52
N MET A 149 -56.42 -55.93 -28.95
CA MET A 149 -56.53 -54.85 -27.96
C MET A 149 -55.86 -55.24 -26.64
N GLU A 150 -56.12 -56.43 -26.09
CA GLU A 150 -55.45 -56.95 -24.89
C GLU A 150 -53.92 -56.94 -25.06
N GLU A 151 -53.41 -57.50 -26.15
CA GLU A 151 -51.97 -57.52 -26.45
C GLU A 151 -51.39 -56.11 -26.66
N ALA A 152 -52.19 -55.13 -27.13
CA ALA A 152 -51.77 -53.74 -27.24
C ALA A 152 -51.71 -53.04 -25.87
N GLU A 153 -52.69 -53.27 -25.00
CA GLU A 153 -52.70 -52.77 -23.62
C GLU A 153 -51.54 -53.35 -22.80
N GLU A 154 -51.25 -54.65 -22.91
CA GLU A 154 -50.10 -55.28 -22.25
C GLU A 154 -48.78 -54.65 -22.69
N ARG A 155 -48.58 -54.47 -24.01
CA ARG A 155 -47.40 -53.78 -24.56
C ARG A 155 -47.27 -52.37 -24.00
N HIS A 156 -48.34 -51.58 -24.00
CA HIS A 156 -48.31 -50.22 -23.47
C HIS A 156 -48.06 -50.17 -21.95
N GLN A 157 -48.58 -51.13 -21.18
CA GLN A 157 -48.25 -51.27 -19.76
C GLN A 157 -46.76 -51.60 -19.52
N VAL A 158 -46.14 -52.41 -20.39
CA VAL A 158 -44.70 -52.70 -20.35
C VAL A 158 -43.88 -51.46 -20.70
N GLU A 159 -44.25 -50.72 -21.75
CA GLU A 159 -43.63 -49.44 -22.09
C GLU A 159 -43.69 -48.44 -20.92
N ILE A 160 -44.87 -48.27 -20.30
CA ILE A 160 -45.04 -47.40 -19.13
C ILE A 160 -44.12 -47.83 -17.98
N LYS A 161 -43.91 -49.13 -17.74
CA LYS A 161 -42.98 -49.64 -16.72
C LYS A 161 -41.52 -49.29 -17.10
N VAL A 162 -41.12 -49.49 -18.35
CA VAL A 162 -39.79 -49.14 -18.87
C VAL A 162 -39.52 -47.63 -18.79
N TYR A 163 -40.45 -46.77 -19.21
CA TYR A 163 -40.30 -45.32 -19.12
C TYR A 163 -40.23 -44.84 -17.66
N LYS A 164 -41.05 -45.41 -16.75
CA LYS A 164 -40.94 -45.14 -15.30
C LYS A 164 -39.58 -45.54 -14.74
N GLN A 165 -38.97 -46.63 -15.23
CA GLN A 165 -37.62 -47.03 -14.81
C GLN A 165 -36.53 -46.12 -15.40
N LYS A 166 -36.62 -45.73 -16.68
CA LYS A 166 -35.71 -44.76 -17.31
C LYS A 166 -35.72 -43.41 -16.57
N VAL A 167 -36.90 -42.89 -16.23
CA VAL A 167 -37.01 -41.64 -15.45
C VAL A 167 -36.40 -41.78 -14.06
N LYS A 168 -36.61 -42.89 -13.36
CA LYS A 168 -35.95 -43.15 -12.05
C LYS A 168 -34.43 -43.21 -12.17
N HIS A 169 -33.90 -43.84 -13.22
CA HIS A 169 -32.47 -43.95 -13.48
C HIS A 169 -31.84 -42.58 -13.75
N LEU A 170 -32.43 -41.78 -14.65
CA LEU A 170 -31.96 -40.43 -14.95
C LEU A 170 -32.00 -39.51 -13.72
N LEU A 171 -33.06 -39.59 -12.90
CA LEU A 171 -33.13 -38.83 -11.63
C LEU A 171 -32.05 -39.26 -10.63
N TYR A 172 -31.72 -40.56 -10.58
CA TYR A 172 -30.65 -41.07 -9.73
C TYR A 172 -29.26 -40.63 -10.22
N GLU A 173 -28.99 -40.69 -11.52
CA GLU A 173 -27.73 -40.20 -12.12
C GLU A 173 -27.57 -38.69 -11.94
N HIS A 174 -28.60 -37.90 -12.25
CA HIS A 174 -28.55 -36.45 -12.01
C HIS A 174 -28.31 -36.12 -10.53
N GLN A 175 -28.91 -36.86 -9.60
CA GLN A 175 -28.67 -36.70 -8.17
C GLN A 175 -27.25 -37.12 -7.75
N ASN A 176 -26.72 -38.21 -8.31
CA ASN A 176 -25.37 -38.71 -8.05
C ASN A 176 -24.29 -37.72 -8.55
N ASN A 177 -24.38 -37.33 -9.82
CA ASN A 177 -23.44 -36.40 -10.45
C ASN A 177 -23.48 -35.03 -9.74
N LEU A 178 -24.66 -34.60 -9.26
CA LEU A 178 -24.82 -33.38 -8.47
C LEU A 178 -24.29 -33.50 -7.02
N THR A 179 -24.14 -34.70 -6.47
CA THR A 179 -23.38 -34.92 -5.22
C THR A 179 -21.88 -35.02 -5.46
N GLU A 180 -21.46 -35.61 -6.58
CA GLU A 180 -20.06 -35.76 -6.99
C GLU A 180 -19.41 -34.40 -7.28
N MET A 181 -20.00 -33.60 -8.19
CA MET A 181 -19.57 -32.23 -8.49
C MET A 181 -19.49 -31.33 -7.23
N LYS A 182 -20.35 -31.57 -6.23
CA LYS A 182 -20.31 -30.85 -4.93
C LYS A 182 -19.17 -31.33 -4.03
N ALA A 183 -18.87 -32.62 -4.03
CA ALA A 183 -17.72 -33.17 -3.32
C ALA A 183 -16.41 -32.68 -3.95
N GLU A 184 -16.27 -32.78 -5.28
CA GLU A 184 -15.14 -32.28 -6.05
C GLU A 184 -14.92 -30.78 -5.83
N GLY A 185 -15.95 -29.94 -6.02
CA GLY A 185 -15.87 -28.50 -5.76
C GLY A 185 -15.45 -28.18 -4.31
N THR A 186 -15.88 -28.99 -3.34
CA THR A 186 -15.43 -28.87 -1.94
C THR A 186 -13.97 -29.27 -1.75
N VAL A 187 -13.45 -30.26 -2.49
CA VAL A 187 -12.04 -30.64 -2.48
C VAL A 187 -11.17 -29.59 -3.14
N VAL A 188 -11.54 -29.11 -4.34
CA VAL A 188 -10.83 -28.06 -5.08
C VAL A 188 -10.75 -26.78 -4.24
N MET A 189 -11.86 -26.34 -3.63
CA MET A 189 -11.86 -25.16 -2.76
C MET A 189 -10.94 -25.33 -1.53
N LYS A 190 -10.87 -26.54 -0.95
CA LYS A 190 -9.95 -26.85 0.16
C LYS A 190 -8.49 -26.92 -0.26
N LEU A 191 -8.19 -27.32 -1.50
CA LEU A 191 -6.83 -27.32 -2.05
C LEU A 191 -6.37 -25.88 -2.29
N ALA A 192 -7.15 -25.07 -3.01
CA ALA A 192 -6.87 -23.65 -3.23
C ALA A 192 -6.72 -22.88 -1.90
N GLN A 193 -7.56 -23.16 -0.90
CA GLN A 193 -7.42 -22.57 0.44
C GLN A 193 -6.09 -22.95 1.11
N LYS A 194 -5.65 -24.21 1.03
CA LYS A 194 -4.35 -24.65 1.57
C LYS A 194 -3.18 -23.99 0.86
N GLU A 195 -3.25 -23.87 -0.47
CA GLU A 195 -2.22 -23.23 -1.28
C GLU A 195 -2.09 -21.74 -0.94
N HIS A 196 -3.20 -21.02 -0.81
CA HIS A 196 -3.18 -19.63 -0.35
C HIS A 196 -2.64 -19.48 1.08
N CYS A 197 -3.02 -20.33 2.03
CA CYS A 197 -2.43 -20.31 3.37
C CYS A 197 -0.92 -20.59 3.36
N ALA A 198 -0.44 -21.51 2.51
CA ALA A 198 0.99 -21.78 2.34
C ALA A 198 1.73 -20.59 1.71
N GLN A 199 1.14 -19.93 0.72
CA GLN A 199 1.66 -18.69 0.11
C GLN A 199 1.75 -17.56 1.14
N GLU A 200 0.70 -17.32 1.95
CA GLU A 200 0.74 -16.35 3.03
C GLU A 200 1.85 -16.65 4.05
N ASP A 201 2.03 -17.92 4.43
CA ASP A 201 3.04 -18.31 5.42
C ASP A 201 4.48 -18.28 4.87
N MET A 202 4.68 -18.41 3.55
CA MET A 202 5.94 -18.08 2.90
C MET A 202 6.18 -16.57 2.94
N LEU A 203 5.25 -15.75 2.46
CA LEU A 203 5.37 -14.28 2.51
C LEU A 203 5.59 -13.73 3.94
N ARG A 204 4.99 -14.36 4.96
CA ARG A 204 5.24 -14.06 6.38
C ARG A 204 6.64 -14.45 6.85
N LYS A 205 7.26 -15.51 6.30
CA LYS A 205 8.67 -15.86 6.56
C LYS A 205 9.60 -14.89 5.87
N ASP A 206 9.36 -14.60 4.59
CA ASP A 206 10.21 -13.72 3.78
C ASP A 206 10.21 -12.28 4.33
N MET A 207 9.05 -11.76 4.73
CA MET A 207 8.94 -10.48 5.45
C MET A 207 9.72 -10.48 6.78
N ARG A 208 9.86 -11.62 7.47
CA ARG A 208 10.68 -11.71 8.69
C ARG A 208 12.17 -11.78 8.37
N ALA A 209 12.57 -12.53 7.34
CA ALA A 209 13.96 -12.60 6.87
C ALA A 209 14.47 -11.21 6.45
N LEU A 210 13.75 -10.53 5.55
CA LEU A 210 14.07 -9.18 5.08
C LEU A 210 14.15 -8.14 6.23
N LYS A 211 13.38 -8.32 7.31
CA LYS A 211 13.46 -7.47 8.50
C LYS A 211 14.69 -7.76 9.38
N VAL A 212 15.21 -8.98 9.36
CA VAL A 212 16.47 -9.33 10.01
C VAL A 212 17.65 -8.80 9.19
N GLU A 213 17.68 -9.09 7.88
CA GLU A 213 18.71 -8.60 6.95
C GLU A 213 18.84 -7.07 6.98
N LEU A 214 17.71 -6.34 6.93
CA LEU A 214 17.70 -4.88 7.07
C LEU A 214 18.30 -4.44 8.42
N LYS A 215 17.99 -5.13 9.51
CA LYS A 215 18.49 -4.78 10.85
C LYS A 215 19.99 -5.09 11.01
N GLU A 216 20.47 -6.18 10.41
CA GLU A 216 21.89 -6.52 10.33
C GLU A 216 22.66 -5.49 9.50
N GLN A 217 22.10 -5.06 8.36
CA GLN A 217 22.71 -4.01 7.53
C GLN A 217 22.71 -2.64 8.20
N GLU A 218 21.65 -2.27 8.94
CA GLU A 218 21.63 -1.08 9.80
C GLU A 218 22.73 -1.13 10.87
N LEU A 219 22.91 -2.26 11.55
CA LEU A 219 23.94 -2.45 12.58
C LEU A 219 25.36 -2.41 11.98
N ALA A 220 25.58 -3.03 10.82
CA ALA A 220 26.85 -2.97 10.10
C ALA A 220 27.20 -1.53 9.71
N ASN A 221 26.22 -0.77 9.19
CA ASN A 221 26.39 0.66 8.88
C ASN A 221 26.70 1.49 10.13
N GLU A 222 26.05 1.21 11.27
CA GLU A 222 26.35 1.89 12.54
C GLU A 222 27.79 1.62 13.02
N VAL A 223 28.30 0.39 12.86
CA VAL A 223 29.69 0.02 13.15
C VAL A 223 30.67 0.76 12.23
N VAL A 224 30.39 0.86 10.93
CA VAL A 224 31.22 1.64 9.98
C VAL A 224 31.27 3.13 10.38
N VAL A 225 30.13 3.72 10.77
CA VAL A 225 30.08 5.12 11.24
C VAL A 225 30.85 5.31 12.56
N LYS A 226 30.75 4.36 13.51
CA LYS A 226 31.56 4.38 14.75
C LYS A 226 33.05 4.31 14.45
N ASN A 227 33.48 3.40 13.58
CA ASN A 227 34.88 3.23 13.19
C ASN A 227 35.45 4.41 12.40
N LEU A 228 34.61 5.14 11.65
CA LEU A 228 35.00 6.39 10.98
C LEU A 228 35.18 7.53 12.01
N ARG A 229 34.25 7.68 12.95
CA ARG A 229 34.35 8.68 14.04
C ARG A 229 35.55 8.43 14.96
N LEU A 230 35.86 7.17 15.26
CA LEU A 230 37.04 6.79 16.05
C LEU A 230 38.34 7.22 15.34
N ARG A 231 38.53 6.82 14.07
CA ARG A 231 39.71 7.23 13.28
C ARG A 231 39.86 8.74 13.18
N HIS A 232 38.78 9.47 12.95
CA HIS A 232 38.82 10.94 12.92
C HIS A 232 39.20 11.55 14.28
N THR A 233 38.79 10.92 15.39
CA THR A 233 39.21 11.32 16.74
C THR A 233 40.70 11.06 16.97
N GLU A 234 41.23 9.93 16.49
CA GLU A 234 42.67 9.61 16.52
C GLU A 234 43.51 10.57 15.66
N GLU A 235 43.01 10.98 14.49
CA GLU A 235 43.65 11.98 13.62
C GLU A 235 43.72 13.34 14.33
N ILE A 236 42.63 13.75 14.98
CA ILE A 236 42.59 14.99 15.78
C ILE A 236 43.56 14.92 16.98
N THR A 237 43.64 13.81 17.70
CA THR A 237 44.57 13.68 18.85
C THR A 237 46.04 13.63 18.40
N LYS A 238 46.35 12.98 17.28
CA LYS A 238 47.68 13.02 16.65
C LYS A 238 48.07 14.46 16.30
N MET A 239 47.23 15.19 15.55
CA MET A 239 47.50 16.59 15.20
C MET A 239 47.67 17.49 16.43
N ARG A 240 46.85 17.33 17.48
CA ARG A 240 47.02 18.07 18.74
C ARG A 240 48.37 17.78 19.39
N SER A 241 48.76 16.51 19.48
CA SER A 241 50.04 16.11 20.07
C SER A 241 51.24 16.66 19.29
N ASP A 242 51.16 16.71 17.96
CA ASP A 242 52.19 17.33 17.12
C ASP A 242 52.26 18.85 17.30
N PHE A 243 51.14 19.56 17.43
CA PHE A 243 51.16 20.99 17.74
C PHE A 243 51.68 21.25 19.17
N GLU A 244 51.27 20.47 20.17
CA GLU A 244 51.81 20.55 21.53
C GLU A 244 53.31 20.24 21.59
N ARG A 245 53.82 19.38 20.70
CA ARG A 245 55.25 19.11 20.54
C ARG A 245 55.97 20.30 19.91
N GLN A 246 55.44 20.85 18.82
CA GLN A 246 56.00 22.03 18.15
C GLN A 246 56.05 23.25 19.08
N VAL A 247 55.00 23.50 19.87
CA VAL A 247 54.96 24.58 20.87
C VAL A 247 56.06 24.39 21.92
N ARG A 248 56.16 23.22 22.56
CA ARG A 248 57.20 22.92 23.55
C ARG A 248 58.62 23.00 22.97
N GLU A 249 58.81 22.58 21.72
CA GLU A 249 60.07 22.75 21.00
C GLU A 249 60.42 24.22 20.77
N ILE A 250 59.44 25.08 20.46
CA ILE A 250 59.63 26.52 20.25
C ILE A 250 59.94 27.21 21.59
N GLU A 251 59.16 26.92 22.63
CA GLU A 251 59.38 27.42 24.00
C GLU A 251 60.79 27.09 24.48
N ALA A 252 61.20 25.81 24.43
CA ALA A 252 62.54 25.40 24.83
C ALA A 252 63.67 26.05 24.00
N LYS A 253 63.44 26.32 22.71
CA LYS A 253 64.39 27.06 21.85
C LYS A 253 64.52 28.53 22.28
N TYR A 254 63.44 29.18 22.73
CA TYR A 254 63.48 30.57 23.21
C TYR A 254 63.96 30.69 24.66
N ASP A 255 63.58 29.78 25.55
CA ASP A 255 64.12 29.72 26.92
C ASP A 255 65.63 29.50 26.92
N LYS A 256 66.14 28.60 26.06
CA LYS A 256 67.60 28.42 25.90
C LYS A 256 68.28 29.70 25.42
N LYS A 257 67.69 30.44 24.46
CA LYS A 257 68.22 31.75 24.02
C LYS A 257 68.20 32.79 25.14
N MET A 258 67.08 32.90 25.86
CA MET A 258 66.91 33.82 26.99
C MET A 258 67.92 33.51 28.10
N LYS A 259 68.15 32.24 28.42
CA LYS A 259 69.16 31.84 29.40
C LYS A 259 70.57 32.17 28.92
N MET A 260 70.96 31.78 27.71
CA MET A 260 72.31 32.07 27.18
C MET A 260 72.60 33.60 27.17
N LEU A 261 71.61 34.43 26.83
CA LEU A 261 71.76 35.88 26.86
C LEU A 261 71.94 36.43 28.29
N ARG A 262 71.27 35.86 29.30
CA ARG A 262 71.49 36.21 30.71
C ARG A 262 72.87 35.77 31.18
N ASP A 263 73.24 34.51 30.91
CA ASP A 263 74.54 33.95 31.27
C ASP A 263 75.69 34.76 30.64
N GLU A 264 75.52 35.24 29.39
CA GLU A 264 76.47 36.13 28.71
C GLU A 264 76.55 37.53 29.35
N LEU A 265 75.41 38.17 29.64
CA LEU A 265 75.38 39.50 30.27
C LEU A 265 75.94 39.48 31.69
N ASP A 266 75.64 38.44 32.48
CA ASP A 266 76.23 38.25 33.80
C ASP A 266 77.73 37.95 33.73
N LEU A 267 78.20 37.25 32.68
CA LEU A 267 79.63 37.05 32.46
C LEU A 267 80.34 38.37 32.11
N ARG A 268 79.82 39.15 31.17
CA ARG A 268 80.35 40.50 30.82
C ARG A 268 80.42 41.38 32.06
N ARG A 269 79.33 41.49 32.82
CA ARG A 269 79.27 42.26 34.07
C ARG A 269 80.32 41.79 35.09
N LYS A 270 80.53 40.47 35.24
CA LYS A 270 81.59 39.94 36.12
C LYS A 270 82.99 40.34 35.63
N THR A 271 83.26 40.24 34.33
CA THR A 271 84.53 40.66 33.73
C THR A 271 84.77 42.17 33.94
N GLU A 272 83.79 43.01 33.64
CA GLU A 272 83.85 44.47 33.89
C GLU A 272 84.13 44.80 35.36
N ILE A 273 83.54 44.07 36.31
CA ILE A 273 83.81 44.21 37.74
C ILE A 273 85.27 43.81 38.06
N HIS A 274 85.75 42.65 37.60
CA HIS A 274 87.13 42.23 37.86
C HIS A 274 88.15 43.20 37.24
N GLU A 275 87.89 43.74 36.05
CA GLU A 275 88.74 44.78 35.44
C GLU A 275 88.75 46.10 36.24
N VAL A 276 87.62 46.48 36.84
CA VAL A 276 87.53 47.65 37.73
C VAL A 276 88.29 47.38 39.03
N GLU A 277 88.11 46.20 39.62
CA GLU A 277 88.78 45.76 40.84
C GLU A 277 90.29 45.70 40.65
N GLU A 278 90.80 45.06 39.58
CA GLU A 278 92.24 45.01 39.30
C GLU A 278 92.85 46.39 39.01
N ARG A 279 92.14 47.26 38.26
CA ARG A 279 92.58 48.65 38.09
C ARG A 279 92.57 49.43 39.41
N LYS A 280 91.70 49.10 40.36
CA LYS A 280 91.64 49.72 41.69
C LYS A 280 92.70 49.16 42.64
N ASN A 281 92.94 47.85 42.63
CA ASN A 281 94.04 47.20 43.33
C ASN A 281 95.39 47.77 42.86
N GLY A 282 95.58 47.95 41.55
CA GLY A 282 96.75 48.63 40.99
C GLY A 282 96.89 50.09 41.46
N GLN A 283 95.79 50.85 41.52
CA GLN A 283 95.80 52.21 42.07
C GLN A 283 96.12 52.24 43.58
N ILE A 284 95.61 51.29 44.36
CA ILE A 284 95.89 51.14 45.79
C ILE A 284 97.37 50.77 46.01
N ASN A 285 97.92 49.82 45.25
CA ASN A 285 99.32 49.42 45.34
C ASN A 285 100.28 50.58 44.98
N MET A 286 100.00 51.35 43.92
CA MET A 286 100.78 52.55 43.59
C MET A 286 100.66 53.64 44.66
N LEU A 287 99.49 53.80 45.29
CA LEU A 287 99.28 54.76 46.36
C LEU A 287 100.00 54.34 47.65
N MET A 288 99.98 53.05 47.99
CA MET A 288 100.77 52.46 49.08
C MET A 288 102.26 52.66 48.85
N GLN A 289 102.76 52.36 47.65
CA GLN A 289 104.18 52.58 47.31
C GLN A 289 104.56 54.06 47.47
N ARG A 290 103.77 54.99 46.94
CA ARG A 290 104.01 56.44 47.11
C ARG A 290 103.88 56.92 48.55
N HIS A 291 103.05 56.28 49.36
CA HIS A 291 103.00 56.56 50.79
C HIS A 291 104.23 56.02 51.52
N GLU A 292 104.76 54.84 51.16
CA GLU A 292 106.00 54.30 51.74
C GLU A 292 107.23 55.13 51.32
N GLU A 293 107.28 55.57 50.06
CA GLU A 293 108.25 56.55 49.55
C GLU A 293 108.15 57.86 50.34
N ALA A 294 106.95 58.45 50.44
CA ALA A 294 106.75 59.69 51.20
C ALA A 294 106.98 59.53 52.71
N PHE A 295 106.69 58.38 53.32
CA PHE A 295 107.05 58.09 54.71
C PHE A 295 108.56 57.94 54.90
N THR A 296 109.25 57.38 53.91
CA THR A 296 110.72 57.31 53.89
C THR A 296 111.32 58.71 53.76
N ASP A 297 110.80 59.54 52.86
CA ASP A 297 111.22 60.95 52.71
C ASP A 297 110.90 61.78 53.95
N ILE A 298 109.74 61.60 54.58
CA ILE A 298 109.38 62.23 55.87
C ILE A 298 110.31 61.75 56.99
N LYS A 299 110.67 60.47 57.01
CA LYS A 299 111.62 59.90 57.99
C LYS A 299 113.04 60.41 57.78
N ASN A 300 113.46 60.59 56.53
CA ASN A 300 114.73 61.23 56.18
C ASN A 300 114.71 62.71 56.59
N TYR A 301 113.65 63.44 56.24
CA TYR A 301 113.43 64.82 56.65
C TYR A 301 113.42 65.00 58.17
N TYR A 302 112.83 64.07 58.94
CA TYR A 302 112.90 64.08 60.41
C TYR A 302 114.22 63.55 61.00
N ASN A 303 115.03 62.77 60.26
CA ASN A 303 116.42 62.51 60.62
C ASN A 303 117.28 63.78 60.41
N ASP A 304 117.14 64.44 59.26
CA ASP A 304 117.81 65.71 58.95
C ASP A 304 117.35 66.84 59.88
N ILE A 305 116.08 66.83 60.29
CA ILE A 305 115.54 67.73 61.32
C ILE A 305 115.90 67.30 62.74
N THR A 306 116.20 66.04 63.06
CA THR A 306 116.77 65.72 64.39
C THR A 306 118.25 66.08 64.46
N LEU A 307 118.99 65.99 63.35
CA LEU A 307 120.33 66.58 63.21
C LEU A 307 120.28 68.12 63.33
N ASN A 308 119.41 68.80 62.56
CA ASN A 308 119.25 70.25 62.67
C ASN A 308 118.65 70.69 64.01
N ASN A 309 117.74 69.94 64.62
CA ASN A 309 117.19 70.27 65.94
C ASN A 309 118.19 70.01 67.06
N LEU A 310 119.19 69.13 66.90
CA LEU A 310 120.32 69.09 67.82
C LEU A 310 121.11 70.42 67.81
N ALA A 311 121.12 71.15 66.69
CA ALA A 311 121.62 72.52 66.63
C ALA A 311 120.58 73.55 67.11
N LEU A 312 119.32 73.44 66.69
CA LEU A 312 118.24 74.43 66.92
C LEU A 312 117.64 74.38 68.34
N ILE A 313 117.74 73.27 69.07
CA ILE A 313 117.37 73.18 70.50
C ILE A 313 118.27 74.08 71.37
N ASN A 314 119.46 74.46 70.88
CA ASN A 314 120.30 75.46 71.53
C ASN A 314 119.79 76.90 71.35
N SER A 315 118.94 77.18 70.35
CA SER A 315 118.38 78.53 70.10
C SER A 315 116.89 78.66 70.44
N LEU A 316 116.06 77.65 70.23
CA LEU A 316 114.60 77.74 70.46
C LEU A 316 114.16 77.59 71.92
N LYS A 317 115.09 77.55 72.88
CA LYS A 317 114.79 77.83 74.30
C LYS A 317 114.41 79.31 74.54
N GLU A 318 114.65 80.19 73.58
CA GLU A 318 114.55 81.65 73.73
C GLU A 318 113.20 82.25 73.27
N GLN A 319 112.33 81.49 72.59
CA GLN A 319 111.18 82.06 71.83
C GLN A 319 109.79 81.47 72.12
N MET A 320 109.61 80.58 73.11
CA MET A 320 108.29 79.98 73.40
C MET A 320 107.32 80.85 74.22
N GLU A 321 107.74 82.03 74.69
CA GLU A 321 106.98 82.81 75.69
C GLU A 321 105.76 83.57 75.13
N ASP A 322 105.75 83.91 73.83
CA ASP A 322 104.89 84.99 73.30
C ASP A 322 103.48 84.58 72.81
N MET A 323 103.30 83.35 72.31
CA MET A 323 102.16 83.00 71.43
C MET A 323 100.87 82.50 72.13
N ARG A 324 100.55 83.03 73.32
CA ARG A 324 99.48 82.48 74.21
C ARG A 324 98.20 83.35 74.37
N LYS A 325 97.81 84.16 73.36
CA LYS A 325 96.88 85.31 73.55
C LYS A 325 95.87 85.66 72.43
N LYS A 326 95.34 84.73 71.63
CA LYS A 326 94.33 85.07 70.56
C LYS A 326 93.26 83.99 70.33
N GLU A 327 92.19 83.98 71.13
CA GLU A 327 91.12 82.94 71.04
C GLU A 327 89.66 83.48 71.13
N GLU A 328 89.39 84.55 71.89
CA GLU A 328 88.03 84.93 72.34
C GLU A 328 87.10 85.64 71.31
N HIS A 329 87.28 85.52 69.98
CA HIS A 329 86.53 86.36 69.03
C HIS A 329 85.23 85.76 68.42
N LEU A 330 85.05 84.44 68.43
CA LEU A 330 84.10 83.76 67.51
C LEU A 330 82.66 83.56 68.02
N GLU A 331 82.31 83.98 69.24
CA GLU A 331 81.08 83.51 69.91
C GLU A 331 79.79 84.33 69.63
N LYS A 332 79.79 85.28 68.68
CA LYS A 332 78.66 86.23 68.48
C LYS A 332 77.74 86.02 67.27
N GLU A 333 78.09 85.17 66.30
CA GLU A 333 77.32 85.05 65.04
C GLU A 333 76.08 84.12 65.12
N MET A 334 75.94 83.34 66.19
CA MET A 334 74.94 82.25 66.27
C MET A 334 73.46 82.73 66.34
N ALA A 335 73.20 83.98 66.69
CA ALA A 335 71.85 84.45 67.03
C ALA A 335 70.92 84.70 65.81
N GLU A 336 71.43 85.30 64.74
CA GLU A 336 70.57 85.80 63.64
C GLU A 336 69.95 84.68 62.78
N VAL A 337 70.68 83.57 62.62
CA VAL A 337 70.26 82.39 61.84
C VAL A 337 68.95 81.79 62.37
N SER A 338 68.71 81.87 63.68
CA SER A 338 67.55 81.27 64.34
C SER A 338 66.21 81.96 63.99
N VAL A 339 66.24 83.28 63.77
CA VAL A 339 65.02 84.07 63.51
C VAL A 339 64.53 83.89 62.07
N GLN A 340 65.45 83.84 61.11
CA GLN A 340 65.10 83.70 59.68
C GLN A 340 64.44 82.34 59.40
N ASN A 341 64.92 81.27 60.04
CA ASN A 341 64.43 79.90 59.83
C ASN A 341 62.93 79.73 60.19
N LYS A 342 62.44 80.43 61.21
CA LYS A 342 61.02 80.42 61.59
C LYS A 342 60.09 81.11 60.59
N ARG A 343 60.58 82.06 59.79
CA ARG A 343 59.76 82.84 58.84
C ARG A 343 59.43 82.09 57.55
N LEU A 344 60.12 80.98 57.28
CA LEU A 344 60.02 80.21 56.02
C LEU A 344 59.16 78.93 56.13
N ALA A 345 58.69 78.58 57.33
CA ALA A 345 57.98 77.32 57.57
C ALA A 345 56.56 77.28 56.97
N ASP A 346 55.72 78.29 57.24
CA ASP A 346 54.31 78.29 56.79
C ASP A 346 54.14 78.31 55.25
N PRO A 347 54.94 79.07 54.46
CA PRO A 347 54.89 78.98 53.00
C PRO A 347 55.27 77.60 52.48
N LEU A 348 56.28 76.95 53.08
CA LEU A 348 56.76 75.62 52.70
C LEU A 348 55.69 74.54 52.98
N GLN A 349 54.94 74.67 54.07
CA GLN A 349 53.86 73.74 54.39
C GLN A 349 52.68 73.88 53.42
N LYS A 350 52.24 75.10 53.10
CA LYS A 350 51.16 75.32 52.10
C LYS A 350 51.54 74.76 50.72
N ALA A 351 52.76 74.99 50.26
CA ALA A 351 53.26 74.43 49.00
C ALA A 351 53.27 72.89 48.99
N ARG A 352 53.53 72.24 50.13
CA ARG A 352 53.43 70.78 50.28
C ARG A 352 51.98 70.29 50.20
N ASP A 353 51.04 70.98 50.82
CA ASP A 353 49.63 70.55 50.83
C ASP A 353 48.98 70.76 49.44
N GLU A 354 49.32 71.84 48.75
CA GLU A 354 48.95 72.06 47.33
C GLU A 354 49.58 70.98 46.41
N MET A 355 50.86 70.64 46.60
CA MET A 355 51.52 69.55 45.88
C MET A 355 50.81 68.21 46.11
N ASN A 356 50.47 67.88 47.37
CA ASN A 356 49.74 66.67 47.74
C ASN A 356 48.35 66.59 47.09
N GLU A 357 47.64 67.72 46.98
CA GLU A 357 46.32 67.75 46.32
C GLU A 357 46.44 67.62 44.79
N MET A 358 47.43 68.26 44.18
CA MET A 358 47.71 68.12 42.75
C MET A 358 48.16 66.69 42.38
N GLN A 359 48.94 66.03 43.24
CA GLN A 359 49.33 64.63 43.05
C GLN A 359 48.13 63.67 43.16
N LYS A 360 47.17 63.94 44.06
CA LYS A 360 45.88 63.20 44.12
C LYS A 360 45.03 63.42 42.86
N LYS A 361 44.96 64.66 42.36
CA LYS A 361 44.24 65.00 41.11
C LYS A 361 44.86 64.29 39.90
N LEU A 362 46.19 64.24 39.79
CA LEU A 362 46.90 63.52 38.75
C LEU A 362 46.60 62.01 38.81
N GLY A 363 46.70 61.38 39.99
CA GLY A 363 46.39 59.96 40.18
C GLY A 363 44.92 59.58 39.96
N ASN A 364 43.98 60.53 40.04
CA ASN A 364 42.60 60.36 39.56
C ASN A 364 42.56 60.34 38.03
N TYR A 365 43.13 61.38 37.39
CA TYR A 365 43.16 61.51 35.93
C TYR A 365 43.83 60.31 35.23
N GLU A 366 44.88 59.74 35.81
CA GLU A 366 45.53 58.53 35.30
C GLU A 366 44.62 57.29 35.36
N ARG A 367 43.85 57.12 36.44
CA ARG A 367 42.83 56.06 36.55
C ARG A 367 41.71 56.26 35.53
N ASP A 368 41.19 57.47 35.40
CA ASP A 368 40.12 57.77 34.45
C ASP A 368 40.58 57.55 33.00
N LYS A 369 41.84 57.89 32.69
CA LYS A 369 42.50 57.58 31.41
C LYS A 369 42.62 56.08 31.15
N GLN A 370 42.98 55.27 32.15
CA GLN A 370 43.00 53.81 32.03
C GLN A 370 41.59 53.23 31.82
N ILE A 371 40.60 53.69 32.59
CA ILE A 371 39.19 53.29 32.44
C ILE A 371 38.68 53.62 31.03
N LEU A 372 39.00 54.81 30.50
CA LEU A 372 38.64 55.25 29.16
C LEU A 372 39.28 54.39 28.04
N VAL A 373 40.50 53.88 28.24
CA VAL A 373 41.12 52.93 27.31
C VAL A 373 40.39 51.58 27.36
N CYS A 374 40.07 51.07 28.55
CA CYS A 374 39.35 49.80 28.73
C CYS A 374 37.92 49.85 28.18
N THR A 375 37.19 50.96 28.34
CA THR A 375 35.85 51.12 27.78
C THR A 375 35.87 51.29 26.26
N LYS A 376 36.82 52.05 25.69
CA LYS A 376 37.02 52.12 24.23
C LYS A 376 37.38 50.77 23.61
N ALA A 377 38.21 49.97 24.29
CA ALA A 377 38.53 48.62 23.85
C ALA A 377 37.29 47.71 23.82
N ARG A 378 36.48 47.72 24.88
CA ARG A 378 35.19 47.00 24.93
C ARG A 378 34.22 47.47 23.85
N LEU A 379 34.04 48.78 23.68
CA LEU A 379 33.16 49.35 22.67
C LEU A 379 33.52 48.85 21.26
N LYS A 380 34.81 48.90 20.90
CA LYS A 380 35.32 48.42 19.60
C LYS A 380 35.09 46.91 19.37
N VAL A 381 35.08 46.09 20.43
CA VAL A 381 34.69 44.68 20.34
C VAL A 381 33.19 44.56 20.07
N THR A 382 32.35 45.21 20.88
CA THR A 382 30.88 45.15 20.71
C THR A 382 30.40 45.75 19.39
N GLU A 383 31.07 46.75 18.83
CA GLU A 383 30.80 47.28 17.48
C GLU A 383 31.12 46.26 16.38
N LYS A 384 32.15 45.42 16.57
CA LYS A 384 32.51 44.37 15.62
C LYS A 384 31.50 43.21 15.71
N GLU A 385 31.10 42.83 16.91
CA GLU A 385 30.08 41.82 17.17
C GLU A 385 28.72 42.23 16.59
N LEU A 386 28.30 43.48 16.80
CA LEU A 386 27.08 44.04 16.22
C LEU A 386 27.10 43.99 14.69
N LYS A 387 28.21 44.38 14.05
CA LYS A 387 28.36 44.31 12.58
C LYS A 387 28.36 42.88 12.04
N GLY A 388 28.89 41.93 12.80
CA GLY A 388 28.79 40.49 12.49
C GLY A 388 27.34 40.02 12.52
N LEU A 389 26.64 40.27 13.63
CA LEU A 389 25.23 39.91 13.82
C LEU A 389 24.31 40.56 12.78
N GLN A 390 24.57 41.81 12.39
CA GLN A 390 23.82 42.50 11.31
C GLN A 390 24.01 41.80 9.95
N TRP A 391 25.23 41.38 9.62
CA TRP A 391 25.48 40.65 8.38
C TRP A 391 24.88 39.23 8.40
N GLU A 392 25.00 38.52 9.53
CA GLU A 392 24.37 37.20 9.70
C GLU A 392 22.84 37.29 9.59
N HIS A 393 22.22 38.33 10.17
CA HIS A 393 20.79 38.59 10.10
C HIS A 393 20.31 38.84 8.66
N GLU A 394 20.96 39.73 7.91
CA GLU A 394 20.67 40.01 6.50
C GLU A 394 20.77 38.74 5.64
N VAL A 395 21.84 37.96 5.79
CA VAL A 395 22.03 36.68 5.09
C VAL A 395 20.92 35.67 5.45
N LEU A 396 20.43 35.69 6.69
CA LEU A 396 19.36 34.80 7.14
C LEU A 396 17.98 35.24 6.61
N GLU A 397 17.70 36.55 6.54
CA GLU A 397 16.46 37.09 5.94
C GLU A 397 16.39 36.80 4.44
N GLN A 398 17.48 37.04 3.69
CA GLN A 398 17.55 36.72 2.26
C GLN A 398 17.31 35.22 2.00
N ARG A 399 17.87 34.34 2.85
CA ARG A 399 17.62 32.89 2.80
C ARG A 399 16.16 32.55 3.12
N PHE A 400 15.58 33.18 4.14
CA PHE A 400 14.20 32.97 4.53
C PHE A 400 13.23 33.40 3.42
N MET A 401 13.43 34.58 2.83
CA MET A 401 12.65 35.08 1.69
C MET A 401 12.69 34.10 0.51
N LYS A 402 13.87 33.57 0.17
CA LYS A 402 14.01 32.58 -0.91
C LYS A 402 13.25 31.29 -0.60
N VAL A 403 13.40 30.72 0.60
CA VAL A 403 12.67 29.50 1.01
C VAL A 403 11.15 29.74 1.03
N GLN A 404 10.70 30.95 1.42
CA GLN A 404 9.28 31.31 1.36
C GLN A 404 8.77 31.39 -0.09
N GLN A 405 9.54 31.96 -1.01
CA GLN A 405 9.19 32.00 -2.44
C GLN A 405 9.12 30.58 -3.04
N GLU A 406 10.10 29.72 -2.73
CA GLU A 406 10.13 28.32 -3.18
C GLU A 406 8.93 27.52 -2.64
N ARG A 407 8.57 27.71 -1.35
CA ARG A 407 7.36 27.16 -0.73
C ARG A 407 6.10 27.60 -1.48
N ASP A 408 5.91 28.90 -1.66
CA ASP A 408 4.69 29.46 -2.24
C ASP A 408 4.51 29.04 -3.70
N GLU A 409 5.62 28.95 -4.43
CA GLU A 409 5.64 28.46 -5.80
C GLU A 409 5.36 26.96 -5.92
N LEU A 410 5.84 26.14 -4.97
CA LEU A 410 5.50 24.72 -4.90
C LEU A 410 4.00 24.52 -4.59
N TYR A 411 3.41 25.32 -3.70
CA TYR A 411 1.97 25.31 -3.44
C TYR A 411 1.14 25.68 -4.68
N ARG A 412 1.54 26.72 -5.44
CA ARG A 412 0.88 27.06 -6.72
C ARG A 412 0.93 25.91 -7.72
N LYS A 413 2.11 25.32 -7.93
CA LYS A 413 2.31 24.19 -8.85
C LYS A 413 1.51 22.95 -8.45
N PHE A 414 1.48 22.62 -7.16
CA PHE A 414 0.68 21.51 -6.62
C PHE A 414 -0.82 21.73 -6.86
N THR A 415 -1.32 22.95 -6.63
CA THR A 415 -2.73 23.29 -6.83
C THR A 415 -3.10 23.26 -8.32
N ALA A 416 -2.25 23.80 -9.19
CA ALA A 416 -2.44 23.76 -10.64
C ALA A 416 -2.46 22.32 -11.17
N ALA A 417 -1.52 21.47 -10.74
CA ALA A 417 -1.47 20.06 -11.16
C ALA A 417 -2.70 19.26 -10.70
N ILE A 418 -3.23 19.51 -9.50
CA ILE A 418 -4.50 18.91 -9.05
C ILE A 418 -5.65 19.32 -9.95
N LEU A 419 -5.79 20.62 -10.25
CA LEU A 419 -6.85 21.13 -11.11
C LEU A 419 -6.74 20.59 -12.55
N GLU A 420 -5.53 20.48 -13.09
CA GLU A 420 -5.28 19.89 -14.41
C GLU A 420 -5.65 18.40 -14.47
N VAL A 421 -5.30 17.62 -13.45
CA VAL A 421 -5.68 16.20 -13.35
C VAL A 421 -7.19 16.05 -13.19
N GLN A 422 -7.82 16.85 -12.33
CA GLN A 422 -9.28 16.87 -12.16
C GLN A 422 -10.00 17.23 -13.46
N GLN A 423 -9.51 18.23 -14.20
CA GLN A 423 -10.05 18.64 -15.49
C GLN A 423 -9.89 17.53 -16.54
N LYS A 424 -8.72 16.89 -16.63
CA LYS A 424 -8.46 15.76 -17.55
C LYS A 424 -9.32 14.54 -17.25
N VAL A 425 -9.58 14.24 -15.98
CA VAL A 425 -10.51 13.17 -15.58
C VAL A 425 -11.96 13.58 -15.87
N GLY A 426 -12.35 14.81 -15.55
CA GLY A 426 -13.68 15.35 -15.85
C GLY A 426 -14.04 15.29 -17.34
N PHE A 427 -13.13 15.68 -18.23
CA PHE A 427 -13.33 15.56 -19.68
C PHE A 427 -13.45 14.09 -20.13
N LYS A 428 -12.68 13.17 -19.56
CA LYS A 428 -12.81 11.73 -19.85
C LYS A 428 -14.17 11.19 -19.40
N ASN A 429 -14.62 11.53 -18.20
CA ASN A 429 -15.92 11.11 -17.66
C ASN A 429 -17.06 11.67 -18.52
N LEU A 430 -17.05 12.96 -18.83
CA LEU A 430 -18.05 13.60 -19.70
C LEU A 430 -18.09 12.97 -21.10
N LEU A 431 -16.94 12.59 -21.68
CA LEU A 431 -16.89 11.89 -22.96
C LEU A 431 -17.47 10.47 -22.87
N LEU A 432 -17.25 9.76 -21.76
CA LEU A 432 -17.83 8.43 -21.52
C LEU A 432 -19.35 8.52 -21.28
N GLU A 433 -19.81 9.48 -20.48
CA GLU A 433 -21.23 9.79 -20.27
C GLU A 433 -21.95 10.09 -21.59
N ARG A 434 -21.35 10.94 -22.45
CA ARG A 434 -21.92 11.26 -23.77
C ARG A 434 -21.94 10.05 -24.72
N LYS A 435 -20.93 9.18 -24.66
CA LYS A 435 -20.95 7.90 -25.41
C LYS A 435 -22.03 6.95 -24.89
N LEU A 436 -22.20 6.85 -23.57
CA LEU A 436 -23.23 6.03 -22.93
C LEU A 436 -24.63 6.54 -23.27
N GLN A 437 -24.88 7.85 -23.17
CA GLN A 437 -26.13 8.48 -23.62
C GLN A 437 -26.44 8.19 -25.10
N ALA A 438 -25.45 8.31 -25.98
CA ALA A 438 -25.64 8.01 -27.41
C ALA A 438 -25.90 6.52 -27.69
N LEU A 439 -25.27 5.62 -26.93
CA LEU A 439 -25.53 4.17 -27.02
C LEU A 439 -26.92 3.81 -26.48
N ASN A 440 -27.33 4.36 -25.33
CA ASN A 440 -28.67 4.15 -24.79
C ASN A 440 -29.75 4.63 -25.77
N ALA A 441 -29.64 5.84 -26.30
CA ALA A 441 -30.59 6.36 -27.29
C ALA A 441 -30.62 5.51 -28.59
N ALA A 442 -29.52 4.85 -28.96
CA ALA A 442 -29.48 3.91 -30.06
C ALA A 442 -30.17 2.56 -29.72
N VAL A 443 -30.04 2.09 -28.48
CA VAL A 443 -30.75 0.90 -27.96
C VAL A 443 -32.25 1.17 -27.87
N GLU A 444 -32.68 2.26 -27.21
CA GLU A 444 -34.08 2.69 -27.11
C GLU A 444 -34.75 2.79 -28.50
N LYS A 445 -34.06 3.41 -29.47
CA LYS A 445 -34.53 3.47 -30.85
C LYS A 445 -34.64 2.09 -31.50
N LYS A 446 -33.75 1.16 -31.18
CA LYS A 446 -33.79 -0.22 -31.70
C LYS A 446 -34.88 -1.06 -31.06
N GLU A 447 -35.13 -0.89 -29.77
CA GLU A 447 -36.25 -1.54 -29.06
C GLU A 447 -37.60 -1.06 -29.62
N VAL A 448 -37.78 0.25 -29.84
CA VAL A 448 -39.00 0.79 -30.47
C VAL A 448 -39.17 0.22 -31.90
N GLN A 449 -38.13 0.24 -32.73
CA GLN A 449 -38.19 -0.35 -34.08
C GLN A 449 -38.50 -1.85 -34.07
N PHE A 450 -37.95 -2.60 -33.10
CA PHE A 450 -38.21 -4.02 -32.95
C PHE A 450 -39.66 -4.28 -32.54
N ASN A 451 -40.16 -3.57 -31.53
CA ASN A 451 -41.53 -3.70 -31.05
C ASN A 451 -42.58 -3.33 -32.13
N GLU A 452 -42.31 -2.32 -32.96
CA GLU A 452 -43.15 -1.95 -34.11
C GLU A 452 -43.22 -3.07 -35.17
N VAL A 453 -42.07 -3.69 -35.49
CA VAL A 453 -42.01 -4.85 -36.40
C VAL A 453 -42.72 -6.08 -35.81
N LEU A 454 -42.57 -6.35 -34.51
CA LEU A 454 -43.29 -7.45 -33.87
C LEU A 454 -44.80 -7.25 -33.88
N ALA A 455 -45.28 -6.05 -33.53
CA ALA A 455 -46.70 -5.73 -33.50
C ALA A 455 -47.36 -5.78 -34.90
N SER A 456 -46.64 -5.38 -35.95
CA SER A 456 -47.14 -5.43 -37.33
C SER A 456 -47.09 -6.83 -37.97
N SER A 457 -46.21 -7.72 -37.49
CA SER A 457 -45.99 -9.03 -38.11
C SER A 457 -46.96 -10.14 -37.65
N ASN A 458 -47.77 -9.91 -36.59
CA ASN A 458 -48.76 -10.88 -36.07
C ASN A 458 -48.23 -12.32 -35.86
N LEU A 459 -46.97 -12.46 -35.44
CA LEU A 459 -46.31 -13.74 -35.23
C LEU A 459 -46.81 -14.42 -33.95
N ASP A 460 -46.79 -15.76 -33.93
CA ASP A 460 -47.01 -16.52 -32.69
C ASP A 460 -45.95 -16.16 -31.64
N PRO A 461 -46.34 -15.63 -30.45
CA PRO A 461 -45.40 -15.28 -29.39
C PRO A 461 -44.56 -16.47 -28.88
N ALA A 462 -45.09 -17.70 -28.93
CA ALA A 462 -44.37 -18.88 -28.45
C ALA A 462 -43.24 -19.28 -29.41
N ALA A 463 -43.52 -19.40 -30.71
CA ALA A 463 -42.51 -19.63 -31.74
C ALA A 463 -41.48 -18.50 -31.79
N LEU A 464 -41.91 -17.24 -31.70
CA LEU A 464 -41.01 -16.08 -31.69
C LEU A 464 -40.04 -16.13 -30.50
N SER A 465 -40.55 -16.34 -29.28
CA SER A 465 -39.72 -16.44 -28.07
C SER A 465 -38.69 -17.57 -28.16
N LEU A 466 -39.09 -18.72 -28.72
CA LEU A 466 -38.19 -19.86 -28.95
C LEU A 466 -37.07 -19.54 -29.97
N VAL A 467 -37.36 -18.76 -31.01
CA VAL A 467 -36.37 -18.35 -32.02
C VAL A 467 -35.43 -17.28 -31.46
N SER A 468 -35.95 -16.25 -30.79
CA SER A 468 -35.15 -15.20 -30.15
C SER A 468 -34.17 -15.81 -29.14
N ARG A 469 -34.66 -16.69 -28.25
CA ARG A 469 -33.80 -17.35 -27.26
C ARG A 469 -32.69 -18.20 -27.90
N LYS A 470 -33.00 -18.96 -28.96
CA LYS A 470 -31.97 -19.72 -29.70
C LYS A 470 -30.93 -18.81 -30.35
N LEU A 471 -31.32 -17.62 -30.78
CA LEU A 471 -30.40 -16.62 -31.32
C LEU A 471 -29.53 -16.00 -30.22
N GLU A 472 -30.12 -15.70 -29.05
CA GLU A 472 -29.40 -15.26 -27.84
C GLU A 472 -28.37 -16.31 -27.38
N ASP A 473 -28.76 -17.59 -27.26
CA ASP A 473 -27.88 -18.70 -26.89
C ASP A 473 -26.68 -18.81 -27.86
N VAL A 474 -26.91 -18.62 -29.17
CA VAL A 474 -25.87 -18.60 -30.20
C VAL A 474 -24.99 -17.35 -30.09
N LEU A 475 -25.56 -16.17 -29.85
CA LEU A 475 -24.81 -14.93 -29.70
C LEU A 475 -23.93 -14.95 -28.44
N GLU A 476 -24.43 -15.43 -27.31
CA GLU A 476 -23.63 -15.59 -26.08
C GLU A 476 -22.51 -16.63 -26.28
N SER A 477 -22.80 -17.75 -26.95
CA SER A 477 -21.78 -18.74 -27.31
C SER A 477 -20.66 -18.13 -28.18
N LYS A 478 -21.01 -17.33 -29.20
CA LYS A 478 -20.03 -16.61 -30.03
C LYS A 478 -19.28 -15.53 -29.24
N ASN A 479 -19.96 -14.81 -28.35
CA ASN A 479 -19.35 -13.80 -27.50
C ASN A 479 -18.39 -14.41 -26.47
N SER A 480 -18.67 -15.60 -25.92
CA SER A 480 -17.69 -16.36 -25.13
C SER A 480 -16.49 -16.71 -25.98
N ALA A 481 -16.70 -17.40 -27.11
CA ALA A 481 -15.61 -17.83 -27.99
C ALA A 481 -14.70 -16.67 -28.45
N ILE A 482 -15.24 -15.45 -28.63
CA ILE A 482 -14.45 -14.24 -28.90
C ILE A 482 -13.60 -13.83 -27.69
N LYS A 483 -14.15 -13.81 -26.47
CA LYS A 483 -13.41 -13.53 -25.22
C LYS A 483 -12.31 -14.59 -25.01
N ASP A 484 -12.65 -15.85 -25.21
CA ASP A 484 -11.78 -17.01 -25.01
C ASP A 484 -10.61 -17.00 -26.02
N LEU A 485 -10.88 -16.74 -27.31
CA LEU A 485 -9.84 -16.57 -28.33
C LEU A 485 -8.98 -15.31 -28.13
N GLN A 486 -9.54 -14.21 -27.61
CA GLN A 486 -8.75 -13.03 -27.24
C GLN A 486 -7.81 -13.33 -26.06
N TYR A 487 -8.30 -14.04 -25.04
CA TYR A 487 -7.47 -14.48 -23.90
C TYR A 487 -6.36 -15.44 -24.36
N GLU A 488 -6.68 -16.41 -25.22
CA GLU A 488 -5.69 -17.35 -25.76
C GLU A 488 -4.64 -16.66 -26.64
N LEU A 489 -5.03 -15.74 -27.51
CA LEU A 489 -4.09 -14.91 -28.27
C LEU A 489 -3.16 -14.12 -27.33
N ALA A 490 -3.70 -13.51 -26.27
CA ALA A 490 -2.90 -12.80 -25.29
C ALA A 490 -1.95 -13.74 -24.51
N ARG A 491 -2.42 -14.93 -24.12
CA ARG A 491 -1.64 -15.99 -23.45
C ARG A 491 -0.47 -16.45 -24.31
N VAL A 492 -0.70 -16.71 -25.60
CA VAL A 492 0.34 -17.11 -26.57
C VAL A 492 1.32 -15.98 -26.85
N CYS A 493 0.84 -14.75 -27.08
CA CYS A 493 1.72 -13.58 -27.26
C CYS A 493 2.61 -13.31 -26.04
N LYS A 494 2.10 -13.52 -24.82
CA LYS A 494 2.93 -13.46 -23.61
C LYS A 494 3.96 -14.59 -23.59
N ALA A 495 3.54 -15.84 -23.82
CA ALA A 495 4.45 -16.99 -23.80
C ALA A 495 5.58 -16.86 -24.83
N HIS A 496 5.30 -16.31 -26.02
CA HIS A 496 6.29 -15.96 -27.04
C HIS A 496 7.29 -14.90 -26.53
N ASN A 497 6.81 -13.76 -26.01
CA ASN A 497 7.67 -12.69 -25.52
C ASN A 497 8.53 -13.13 -24.32
N ASP A 498 7.99 -13.94 -23.40
CA ASP A 498 8.75 -14.46 -22.26
C ASP A 498 9.76 -15.54 -22.71
N LEU A 499 9.43 -16.38 -23.70
CA LEU A 499 10.36 -17.34 -24.31
C LEU A 499 11.54 -16.62 -24.99
N LEU A 500 11.28 -15.55 -25.75
CA LEU A 500 12.33 -14.72 -26.35
C LEU A 500 13.32 -14.21 -25.30
N ARG A 501 12.82 -13.63 -24.20
CA ARG A 501 13.65 -13.16 -23.07
C ARG A 501 14.48 -14.28 -22.44
N THR A 502 13.94 -15.50 -22.33
CA THR A 502 14.72 -16.64 -21.83
C THR A 502 15.81 -17.08 -22.81
N TYR A 503 15.59 -16.98 -24.12
CA TYR A 503 16.63 -17.24 -25.11
C TYR A 503 17.71 -16.16 -25.09
N GLU A 504 17.35 -14.88 -25.04
CA GLU A 504 18.30 -13.76 -24.90
C GLU A 504 19.18 -13.93 -23.65
N ALA A 505 18.57 -14.22 -22.49
CA ALA A 505 19.28 -14.48 -21.25
C ALA A 505 20.20 -15.72 -21.33
N LYS A 506 19.82 -16.77 -22.08
CA LYS A 506 20.65 -17.96 -22.29
C LYS A 506 21.82 -17.70 -23.25
N LEU A 507 21.60 -16.97 -24.34
CA LEU A 507 22.66 -16.58 -25.27
C LEU A 507 23.73 -15.75 -24.56
N LEU A 508 23.31 -14.74 -23.79
CA LEU A 508 24.22 -13.95 -22.96
C LEU A 508 24.95 -14.79 -21.91
N ALA A 509 24.28 -15.75 -21.27
CA ALA A 509 24.91 -16.66 -20.30
C ALA A 509 25.94 -17.63 -20.92
N PHE A 510 25.83 -17.94 -22.21
CA PHE A 510 26.84 -18.68 -22.98
C PHE A 510 27.90 -17.77 -23.64
N GLY A 511 27.88 -16.47 -23.35
CA GLY A 511 28.86 -15.50 -23.89
C GLY A 511 28.63 -15.16 -25.37
N ILE A 512 27.42 -15.39 -25.91
CA ILE A 512 27.04 -15.05 -27.28
C ILE A 512 26.38 -13.67 -27.28
N PRO A 513 26.98 -12.63 -27.89
CA PRO A 513 26.34 -11.32 -28.06
C PRO A 513 25.07 -11.43 -28.89
N LEU A 514 24.02 -10.70 -28.50
CA LEU A 514 22.74 -10.72 -29.24
C LEU A 514 22.87 -10.16 -30.66
N ASP A 515 23.84 -9.27 -30.90
CA ASP A 515 24.15 -8.73 -32.23
C ASP A 515 24.64 -9.81 -33.21
N ASN A 516 25.25 -10.90 -32.71
CA ASN A 516 25.75 -12.00 -33.54
C ASN A 516 24.64 -12.93 -34.06
N VAL A 517 23.39 -12.75 -33.62
CA VAL A 517 22.25 -13.61 -33.98
C VAL A 517 21.73 -13.30 -35.40
N GLY A 518 22.06 -12.13 -35.97
CA GLY A 518 21.79 -11.78 -37.37
C GLY A 518 20.33 -11.46 -37.71
N PHE A 519 19.39 -11.69 -36.80
CA PHE A 519 17.99 -11.27 -36.90
C PHE A 519 17.50 -10.69 -35.58
N LYS A 520 16.54 -9.75 -35.64
CA LYS A 520 15.85 -9.24 -34.46
C LYS A 520 14.46 -9.89 -34.34
N PRO A 521 14.15 -10.61 -33.24
CA PRO A 521 12.81 -11.14 -33.01
C PRO A 521 11.75 -10.03 -32.97
N LEU A 522 10.54 -10.35 -33.46
CA LEU A 522 9.38 -9.48 -33.31
C LEU A 522 8.67 -9.79 -31.98
N GLU A 523 8.66 -8.84 -31.06
CA GLU A 523 7.79 -8.91 -29.87
C GLU A 523 6.32 -8.75 -30.31
N THR A 524 5.46 -9.66 -29.88
CA THR A 524 4.02 -9.61 -30.16
C THR A 524 3.29 -8.79 -29.10
N ALA A 525 2.81 -7.59 -29.46
CA ALA A 525 2.02 -6.73 -28.60
C ALA A 525 0.52 -6.83 -28.94
N VAL A 526 -0.30 -7.30 -27.99
CA VAL A 526 -1.76 -7.33 -28.14
C VAL A 526 -2.32 -5.94 -27.85
N VAL A 527 -2.78 -5.24 -28.90
CA VAL A 527 -3.31 -3.88 -28.80
C VAL A 527 -4.53 -3.85 -27.87
N GLY A 528 -4.41 -3.11 -26.77
CA GLY A 528 -5.49 -2.88 -25.81
C GLY A 528 -5.55 -3.84 -24.62
N GLN A 529 -4.67 -4.84 -24.49
CA GLN A 529 -4.63 -5.74 -23.33
C GLN A 529 -3.25 -5.77 -22.66
N THR A 530 -3.16 -5.24 -21.43
CA THR A 530 -1.97 -5.35 -20.58
C THR A 530 -2.09 -6.57 -19.65
N LEU A 531 -1.49 -7.70 -20.05
CA LEU A 531 -1.38 -8.87 -19.18
C LEU A 531 -0.37 -8.66 -18.04
N GLY A 532 -0.66 -9.24 -16.88
CA GLY A 532 0.21 -9.14 -15.70
C GLY A 532 1.52 -9.92 -15.82
N GLN A 533 2.57 -9.38 -15.20
CA GLN A 533 3.90 -9.99 -15.05
C GLN A 533 3.92 -11.14 -14.03
N GLY A 534 2.96 -12.07 -14.10
CA GLY A 534 3.07 -13.36 -13.42
C GLY A 534 4.28 -14.15 -13.95
N PRO A 535 4.99 -14.93 -13.10
CA PRO A 535 6.28 -15.53 -13.43
C PRO A 535 6.19 -16.51 -14.61
N ALA A 536 7.24 -16.53 -15.44
CA ALA A 536 7.35 -17.44 -16.58
C ALA A 536 7.56 -18.89 -16.08
N GLY A 537 6.62 -19.79 -16.41
CA GLY A 537 6.61 -21.13 -15.83
C GLY A 537 5.57 -22.11 -16.39
N LEU A 538 5.11 -21.96 -17.64
CA LEU A 538 4.30 -22.98 -18.31
C LEU A 538 5.18 -23.97 -19.07
N VAL A 539 5.82 -24.87 -18.33
CA VAL A 539 6.42 -26.09 -18.91
C VAL A 539 5.28 -27.08 -19.17
N GLY A 540 4.99 -27.35 -20.44
CA GLY A 540 4.03 -28.38 -20.81
C GLY A 540 4.62 -29.78 -20.62
N THR A 541 4.07 -30.55 -19.69
CA THR A 541 4.27 -32.01 -19.60
C THR A 541 3.03 -32.72 -20.13
N PRO A 542 3.14 -33.62 -21.12
CA PRO A 542 1.98 -34.34 -21.66
C PRO A 542 1.52 -35.47 -20.73
N THR A 543 0.22 -35.75 -20.80
CA THR A 543 -0.44 -37.01 -20.42
C THR A 543 -1.50 -37.32 -21.46
#